data_AF-A0A525IKJ1-F1
#
_entry.id   AF-A0A525IKJ1-F1
#
_cell.length_a   1.000
_cell.length_b   1.000
_cell.length_c   1.000
_cell.angle_alpha   90.00
_cell.angle_beta   90.00
_cell.angle_gamma   90.00
#
_symmetry.space_group_name_H-M   'P 1'
#
loop_
_entity.id
_entity.type
_entity.pdbx_description
1 polymer ?
#
loop_
_entity_poly.entity_id
_entity_poly.type
_entity_poly.pdbx_seq_one_letter_code
_entity_poly.pdbx_strand_id
1 'polypeptide(L)'
;MMFSRIALGLFGLIHLANGLFMVVDAHDWYWAVPGVPATGPMNHHFIVDIGLVFVASGAGMLMGLRAGAAAAAFALAGSVWPGLHACFHIFQWLAEGFPREPRVAAAEVLGVVLIGYCGLALAYGRARREGVL
;
A
#
# COMPACT_ATOMS: atom_id res chain seq x y z
N MET A 1 9.99 -1.22 -18.52
CA MET A 1 10.50 -2.60 -18.72
C MET A 1 9.45 -3.59 -18.25
N MET A 2 9.49 -4.84 -18.71
CA MET A 2 8.51 -5.87 -18.33
C MET A 2 8.50 -6.11 -16.80
N PHE A 3 9.67 -6.12 -16.16
CA PHE A 3 9.82 -6.24 -14.71
C PHE A 3 8.97 -5.24 -13.92
N SER A 4 9.09 -3.94 -14.20
CA SER A 4 8.35 -2.90 -13.47
C SER A 4 6.84 -3.06 -13.59
N ARG A 5 6.35 -3.58 -14.72
CA ARG A 5 4.91 -3.80 -14.95
C ARG A 5 4.39 -4.95 -14.09
N ILE A 6 5.12 -6.07 -14.09
CA ILE A 6 4.78 -7.25 -13.27
C ILE A 6 4.84 -6.90 -11.78
N ALA A 7 5.92 -6.24 -11.33
CA ALA A 7 6.07 -5.85 -9.93
C ALA A 7 4.95 -4.90 -9.46
N LEU A 8 4.59 -3.90 -10.26
CA LEU A 8 3.46 -3.00 -9.95
C LEU A 8 2.13 -3.74 -9.93
N GLY A 9 1.93 -4.71 -10.84
CA GLY A 9 0.75 -5.57 -10.81
C GLY A 9 0.67 -6.42 -9.54
N LEU A 10 1.77 -7.03 -9.11
CA LEU A 10 1.84 -7.81 -7.88
C LEU A 10 1.55 -6.95 -6.64
N PHE A 11 2.19 -5.78 -6.53
CA PHE A 11 1.89 -4.85 -5.45
C PHE A 11 0.44 -4.38 -5.52
N GLY A 12 -0.10 -4.10 -6.70
CA GLY A 12 -1.50 -3.74 -6.89
C GLY A 12 -2.46 -4.83 -6.38
N LEU A 13 -2.17 -6.11 -6.67
CA LEU A 13 -2.95 -7.24 -6.14
C LEU A 13 -2.91 -7.32 -4.61
N ILE A 14 -1.75 -7.09 -3.99
CA ILE A 14 -1.61 -7.11 -2.53
C ILE A 14 -2.48 -6.01 -1.89
N HIS A 15 -2.39 -4.77 -2.39
CA HIS A 15 -3.20 -3.66 -1.88
C HIS A 15 -4.70 -3.90 -2.11
N LEU A 16 -5.06 -4.41 -3.29
CA LEU A 16 -6.45 -4.73 -3.61
C LEU A 16 -7.00 -5.81 -2.68
N ALA A 17 -6.25 -6.89 -2.46
CA ALA A 17 -6.65 -7.98 -1.57
C ALA A 17 -6.79 -7.50 -0.12
N ASN A 18 -5.82 -6.71 0.37
CA ASN A 18 -5.90 -6.12 1.71
C ASN A 18 -7.14 -5.21 1.86
N GLY A 19 -7.36 -4.30 0.90
CA GLY A 19 -8.52 -3.42 0.93
C GLY A 19 -9.85 -4.16 0.84
N LEU A 20 -9.93 -5.21 0.02
CA LEU A 20 -11.13 -6.06 -0.03
C LEU A 20 -11.36 -6.81 1.28
N PHE A 21 -10.31 -7.30 1.95
CA PHE A 21 -10.46 -7.92 3.28
C PHE A 21 -11.01 -6.91 4.29
N MET A 22 -10.48 -5.68 4.32
CA MET A 22 -10.99 -4.60 5.18
C MET A 22 -12.46 -4.28 4.94
N VAL A 23 -12.91 -4.27 3.68
CA VAL A 23 -14.29 -3.94 3.31
C VAL A 23 -15.24 -5.09 3.59
N VAL A 24 -14.83 -6.33 3.34
CA VAL A 24 -15.68 -7.53 3.49
C VAL A 24 -15.78 -7.95 4.95
N ASP A 25 -14.68 -7.93 5.68
CA ASP A 25 -14.62 -8.36 7.08
C ASP A 25 -13.62 -7.51 7.89
N ALA A 26 -14.06 -6.30 8.21
CA ALA A 26 -13.28 -5.35 9.00
C ALA A 26 -12.93 -5.88 10.41
N HIS A 27 -13.78 -6.73 10.99
CA HIS A 27 -13.57 -7.27 12.33
C HIS A 27 -12.37 -8.23 12.32
N ASP A 28 -12.40 -9.22 11.42
CA ASP A 28 -11.31 -10.19 11.35
C ASP A 28 -10.03 -9.54 10.81
N TRP A 29 -10.12 -8.54 9.93
CA TRP A 29 -8.96 -7.75 9.53
C TRP A 29 -8.29 -7.06 10.72
N TYR A 30 -9.08 -6.41 11.60
CA TYR A 30 -8.56 -5.70 12.77
C TYR A 30 -7.76 -6.63 13.70
N TRP A 31 -8.23 -7.86 13.90
CA TRP A 31 -7.53 -8.83 14.76
C TRP A 31 -6.42 -9.59 14.06
N ALA A 32 -6.47 -9.74 12.74
CA ALA A 32 -5.49 -10.49 11.96
C ALA A 32 -4.20 -9.68 11.70
N VAL A 33 -4.27 -8.35 11.61
CA VAL A 33 -3.10 -7.52 11.29
C VAL A 33 -2.27 -7.22 12.54
N PRO A 34 -0.99 -7.65 12.61
CA PRO A 34 -0.13 -7.39 13.75
C PRO A 34 0.01 -5.90 14.04
N GLY A 35 -0.11 -5.52 15.31
CA GLY A 35 0.06 -4.14 15.78
C GLY A 35 -1.20 -3.27 15.69
N VAL A 36 -2.16 -3.58 14.81
CA VAL A 36 -3.37 -2.76 14.64
C VAL A 36 -4.18 -2.63 15.95
N PRO A 37 -4.48 -3.70 16.70
CA PRO A 37 -5.22 -3.56 17.97
C PRO A 37 -4.51 -2.75 19.05
N ALA A 38 -3.18 -2.60 18.96
CA ALA A 38 -2.40 -1.80 19.89
C ALA A 38 -2.52 -0.29 19.63
N THR A 39 -3.06 0.12 18.47
CA THR A 39 -3.21 1.53 18.10
C THR A 39 -4.50 2.18 18.65
N GLY A 40 -5.43 1.38 19.18
CA GLY A 40 -6.67 1.86 19.79
C GLY A 40 -7.87 0.97 19.48
N PRO A 41 -9.06 1.28 20.04
CA PRO A 41 -10.28 0.50 19.82
C PRO A 41 -10.70 0.44 18.34
N MET A 42 -11.29 -0.69 17.94
CA MET A 42 -11.78 -0.88 16.58
C MET A 42 -12.84 0.16 16.22
N ASN A 43 -12.64 0.83 15.07
CA ASN A 43 -13.65 1.67 14.43
C ASN A 43 -13.98 1.08 13.06
N HIS A 44 -15.14 0.46 12.93
CA HIS A 44 -15.56 -0.23 11.70
C HIS A 44 -15.61 0.71 10.49
N HIS A 45 -16.20 1.90 10.65
CA HIS A 45 -16.30 2.87 9.56
C HIS A 45 -14.92 3.28 9.05
N PHE A 46 -14.01 3.59 9.98
CA PHE A 46 -12.65 3.99 9.64
C PHE A 46 -11.86 2.88 8.91
N ILE A 47 -12.05 1.62 9.31
CA ILE A 47 -11.44 0.48 8.61
C ILE A 47 -11.97 0.36 7.19
N VAL A 48 -13.29 0.51 6.98
CA VAL A 48 -13.87 0.46 5.63
C VAL A 48 -13.35 1.60 4.75
N ASP A 49 -13.24 2.83 5.28
CA ASP A 49 -12.67 3.96 4.54
C ASP A 49 -11.23 3.69 4.08
N ILE A 50 -10.39 3.14 4.96
CA ILE A 50 -9.03 2.74 4.61
C ILE A 50 -9.04 1.59 3.60
N GLY A 51 -9.97 0.64 3.75
CA GLY A 51 -10.16 -0.45 2.78
C GLY A 51 -10.44 0.07 1.38
N LEU A 52 -11.34 1.05 1.25
CA LEU A 52 -11.68 1.66 -0.04
C LEU A 52 -10.49 2.36 -0.70
N VAL A 53 -9.64 3.05 0.07
CA VAL A 53 -8.43 3.68 -0.51
C VAL A 53 -7.38 2.65 -0.90
N PHE A 54 -7.24 1.52 -0.17
CA PHE A 54 -6.42 0.39 -0.60
C PHE A 54 -6.95 -0.27 -1.88
N VAL A 55 -8.27 -0.42 -2.02
CA VAL A 55 -8.91 -0.93 -3.25
C VAL A 55 -8.61 -0.01 -4.43
N ALA A 56 -8.81 1.30 -4.27
CA ALA A 56 -8.52 2.28 -5.31
C ALA A 56 -7.02 2.30 -5.69
N SER A 57 -6.14 2.25 -4.68
CA SER A 57 -4.69 2.20 -4.86
C SER A 57 -4.26 0.94 -5.62
N GLY A 58 -4.76 -0.22 -5.19
CA GLY A 58 -4.50 -1.51 -5.82
C GLY A 58 -4.99 -1.56 -7.27
N ALA A 59 -6.20 -1.08 -7.54
CA ALA A 59 -6.75 -0.98 -8.88
C ALA A 59 -5.91 -0.07 -9.79
N GLY A 60 -5.50 1.10 -9.30
CA GLY A 60 -4.61 2.01 -10.03
C GLY A 60 -3.26 1.37 -10.37
N MET A 61 -2.63 0.70 -9.40
CA MET A 61 -1.37 -0.02 -9.61
C MET A 61 -1.51 -1.20 -10.58
N LEU A 62 -2.63 -1.93 -10.55
CA LEU A 62 -2.96 -3.00 -11.50
C LEU A 62 -3.04 -2.52 -12.96
N MET A 63 -3.48 -1.28 -13.19
CA MET A 63 -3.41 -0.67 -14.53
C MET A 63 -1.98 -0.62 -15.06
N GLY A 64 -0.98 -0.59 -14.17
CA GLY A 64 0.45 -0.71 -14.46
C GLY A 64 0.86 -2.01 -15.15
N LEU A 65 0.01 -3.03 -15.22
CA LEU A 65 0.27 -4.19 -16.09
C LEU A 65 0.20 -3.82 -17.58
N ARG A 66 -0.55 -2.78 -17.96
CA ARG A 66 -0.70 -2.29 -19.35
C ARG A 66 0.47 -1.41 -19.79
N ALA A 67 0.60 -1.16 -21.09
CA ALA A 67 1.67 -0.36 -21.70
C ALA A 67 1.24 1.11 -21.86
N GLY A 68 2.19 2.02 -22.00
CA GLY A 68 1.93 3.42 -22.35
C GLY A 68 1.78 4.38 -21.17
N ALA A 69 1.78 5.67 -21.50
CA ALA A 69 1.76 6.79 -20.56
C ALA A 69 0.53 6.77 -19.63
N ALA A 70 -0.67 6.54 -20.16
CA ALA A 70 -1.89 6.50 -19.35
C ALA A 70 -1.82 5.41 -18.26
N ALA A 71 -1.37 4.20 -18.61
CA ALA A 71 -1.19 3.11 -17.65
C ALA A 71 -0.13 3.44 -16.58
N ALA A 72 0.95 4.11 -16.98
CA ALA A 72 1.97 4.58 -16.05
C ALA A 72 1.43 5.67 -15.10
N ALA A 73 0.59 6.59 -15.59
CA ALA A 73 -0.07 7.60 -14.77
C ALA A 73 -1.02 7.00 -13.73
N PHE A 74 -1.85 6.03 -14.12
CA PHE A 74 -2.72 5.31 -13.16
C PHE A 74 -1.91 4.55 -12.10
N ALA A 75 -0.83 3.88 -12.52
CA ALA A 75 0.03 3.17 -11.57
C ALA A 75 0.72 4.12 -10.60
N LEU A 76 1.15 5.30 -11.07
CA LEU A 76 1.69 6.35 -10.23
C LEU A 76 0.65 6.83 -9.23
N ALA A 77 -0.54 7.25 -9.69
CA ALA A 77 -1.61 7.72 -8.83
C ALA A 77 -1.99 6.68 -7.76
N GLY A 78 -2.14 5.41 -8.15
CA GLY A 78 -2.44 4.31 -7.22
C GLY A 78 -1.33 4.03 -6.20
N SER A 79 -0.08 4.36 -6.50
CA SER A 79 1.06 4.15 -5.59
C SER A 79 1.26 5.28 -4.57
N VAL A 80 0.62 6.44 -4.74
CA VAL A 80 0.83 7.62 -3.90
C VAL A 80 0.38 7.37 -2.47
N TRP A 81 -0.85 6.90 -2.27
CA TRP A 81 -1.38 6.70 -0.91
C TRP A 81 -0.59 5.64 -0.12
N PRO A 82 -0.23 4.47 -0.68
CA PRO A 82 0.68 3.55 0.01
C PRO A 82 2.04 4.14 0.37
N GLY A 83 2.61 4.99 -0.50
CA GLY A 83 3.86 5.69 -0.22
C GLY A 83 3.72 6.73 0.91
N LEU A 84 2.62 7.48 0.95
CA LEU A 84 2.31 8.40 2.05
C LEU A 84 2.06 7.65 3.36
N HIS A 85 1.36 6.52 3.28
CA HIS A 85 1.11 5.66 4.43
C HIS A 85 2.42 5.09 5.01
N ALA A 86 3.32 4.58 4.16
CA ALA A 86 4.66 4.17 4.57
C ALA A 86 5.45 5.30 5.25
N CYS A 87 5.35 6.53 4.74
CA CYS A 87 5.96 7.71 5.36
C CYS A 87 5.43 7.96 6.78
N PHE A 88 4.11 7.82 6.97
CA PHE A 88 3.48 8.00 8.27
C PHE A 88 3.97 6.96 9.30
N HIS A 89 4.12 5.69 8.91
CA HIS A 89 4.69 4.66 9.79
C HIS A 89 6.12 4.98 10.23
N ILE A 90 6.97 5.45 9.31
CA ILE A 90 8.33 5.90 9.67
C ILE A 90 8.28 7.07 10.64
N PHE A 91 7.38 8.03 10.42
CA PHE A 91 7.20 9.15 11.36
C PHE A 91 6.82 8.65 12.76
N GLN A 92 5.93 7.65 12.86
CA GLN A 92 5.59 7.02 14.15
C GLN A 92 6.80 6.35 14.79
N TRP A 93 7.64 5.64 14.04
CA TRP A 93 8.87 5.05 14.58
C TRP A 93 9.83 6.08 15.16
N LEU A 94 9.91 7.25 14.52
CA LEU A 94 10.74 8.36 15.00
C LEU A 94 10.17 9.00 16.26
N ALA A 95 8.85 9.07 16.38
CA ALA A 95 8.16 9.70 17.51
C ALA A 95 8.04 8.76 18.73
N GLU A 96 7.74 7.48 18.50
CA GLU A 96 7.33 6.52 19.53
C GLU A 96 8.35 5.37 19.71
N GLY A 97 9.29 5.26 18.77
CA GLY A 97 10.30 4.19 18.72
C GLY A 97 9.93 3.08 17.74
N PHE A 98 10.95 2.35 17.27
CA PHE A 98 10.75 1.19 16.39
C PHE A 98 10.05 0.03 17.12
N PRO A 99 9.14 -0.74 16.47
CA PRO A 99 8.44 -1.85 17.09
C PRO A 99 9.39 -2.88 17.67
N ARG A 100 9.16 -3.25 18.93
CA ARG A 100 10.00 -4.25 19.64
C ARG A 100 9.57 -5.69 19.40
N GLU A 101 8.28 -5.90 19.09
CA GLU A 101 7.76 -7.24 18.81
C GLU A 101 8.10 -7.62 17.36
N PRO A 102 8.79 -8.76 17.11
CA PRO A 102 9.30 -9.08 15.79
C PRO A 102 8.26 -9.24 14.69
N ARG A 103 7.05 -9.75 14.99
CA ARG A 103 5.97 -9.89 14.00
C ARG A 103 5.40 -8.53 13.60
N VAL A 104 5.22 -7.61 14.55
CA VAL A 104 4.82 -6.23 14.27
C VAL A 104 5.89 -5.53 13.45
N ALA A 105 7.16 -5.62 13.86
CA ALA A 105 8.28 -5.05 13.11
C ALA A 105 8.33 -5.57 11.67
N ALA A 106 8.15 -6.88 11.46
CA ALA A 106 8.11 -7.47 10.13
C ALA A 106 6.90 -6.99 9.31
N ALA A 107 5.71 -6.90 9.92
CA ALA A 107 4.50 -6.40 9.26
C ALA A 107 4.66 -4.95 8.80
N GLU A 108 5.22 -4.08 9.64
CA GLU A 108 5.40 -2.67 9.27
C GLU A 108 6.54 -2.47 8.27
N VAL A 109 7.69 -3.14 8.45
CA VAL A 109 8.81 -3.02 7.51
C VAL A 109 8.49 -3.62 6.15
N LEU A 110 7.99 -4.86 6.10
CA LEU A 110 7.78 -5.58 4.84
C LEU A 110 6.41 -5.27 4.25
N GLY A 111 5.36 -5.34 5.07
CA GLY A 111 3.97 -5.20 4.66
C GLY A 111 3.57 -3.76 4.33
N VAL A 112 4.23 -2.78 4.95
CA VAL A 112 3.88 -1.36 4.77
C VAL A 112 5.00 -0.58 4.08
N VAL A 113 6.17 -0.46 4.72
CA VAL A 113 7.23 0.46 4.24
C VAL A 113 7.86 0.00 2.93
N LEU A 114 8.32 -1.26 2.88
CA LEU A 114 8.98 -1.82 1.70
C LEU A 114 8.03 -1.83 0.50
N ILE A 115 6.84 -2.41 0.66
CA ILE A 115 5.85 -2.50 -0.42
C ILE A 115 5.40 -1.11 -0.88
N GLY A 116 5.12 -0.18 0.05
CA GLY A 116 4.70 1.18 -0.28
C GLY A 116 5.75 1.94 -1.10
N TYR A 117 7.00 1.98 -0.63
CA TYR A 117 8.05 2.71 -1.35
C TYR A 117 8.59 2.00 -2.59
N CYS A 118 8.68 0.67 -2.60
CA CYS A 118 9.01 -0.04 -3.84
C CYS A 118 7.95 0.18 -4.91
N GLY A 119 6.66 0.15 -4.55
CA GLY A 119 5.57 0.48 -5.45
C GLY A 119 5.69 1.88 -6.03
N LEU A 120 5.85 2.88 -5.15
CA LEU A 120 5.98 4.28 -5.55
C LEU A 120 7.21 4.53 -6.42
N ALA A 121 8.39 4.00 -6.05
CA ALA A 121 9.62 4.18 -6.81
C ALA A 121 9.54 3.57 -8.21
N LEU A 122 8.98 2.37 -8.33
CA LEU A 122 8.77 1.72 -9.64
C LEU A 122 7.78 2.48 -10.51
N ALA A 123 6.68 2.97 -9.92
CA ALA A 123 5.67 3.74 -10.62
C ALA A 123 6.22 5.09 -11.09
N TYR A 124 6.92 5.82 -10.22
CA TYR A 124 7.58 7.09 -10.54
C TYR A 124 8.62 6.93 -11.66
N GLY A 125 9.54 5.97 -11.51
CA GLY A 125 10.55 5.70 -12.54
C GLY A 125 9.92 5.30 -13.87
N ARG A 126 8.75 4.65 -13.85
CA ARG A 126 8.01 4.34 -15.07
C ARG A 126 7.33 5.56 -15.67
N ALA A 127 6.67 6.39 -14.86
CA ALA A 127 6.00 7.60 -15.30
C ALA A 127 6.97 8.51 -16.07
N ARG A 128 8.20 8.68 -15.56
CA ARG A 128 9.26 9.44 -16.28
C ARG A 128 9.65 8.82 -17.62
N ARG A 129 9.81 7.50 -17.69
CA ARG A 129 10.20 6.82 -18.94
C ARG A 129 9.11 6.87 -20.01
N GLU A 130 7.85 6.96 -19.61
CA GLU A 130 6.70 6.97 -20.50
C GLU A 130 6.19 8.41 -20.78
N GLY A 131 6.92 9.44 -20.33
CA GLY A 131 6.60 10.85 -20.60
C GLY A 131 5.39 11.39 -19.85
N VAL A 132 5.02 10.79 -18.72
CA VAL A 132 3.96 11.29 -17.83
C VAL A 132 4.45 12.46 -16.96
N LEU A 133 5.72 12.39 -16.56
CA LEU A 133 6.44 13.36 -15.72
C LEU A 133 7.71 13.84 -16.43
#